data_AF-A0A7J4DU23-F1
#
_entry.id   AF-A0A7J4DU23-F1
#
_cell.length_a   1.000
_cell.length_b   1.000
_cell.length_c   1.000
_cell.angle_alpha   90.00
_cell.angle_beta   90.00
_cell.angle_gamma   90.00
#
_symmetry.space_group_name_H-M   'P 1'
#
loop_
_entity.id
_entity.type
_entity.pdbx_description
1 polymer ?
#
loop_
_entity_poly.entity_id
_entity_poly.type
_entity_poly.pdbx_seq_one_letter_code
_entity_poly.pdbx_strand_id
1 'polypeptide(L)'
;MKRRVVGQLAAILAALAVAAYVLGQPLPFAVGFVVGGVRAVLGKLSRRISVGVVDEDLVYLVTHMYAVATGKPPRKRLFVLDSVLGDYGEYSRILKRIAMLAVEWGYGFARAIRTVLGEVRNEVFRDFLLRLGEVLNMGEDPAKFLEIERRALLSEYSAVYTRAIESARVLLGVYVSAASSSIFLAVTLALMAFLHPIPPEALLASHFGVAGLLAILAYIIHRALPQDKLVHDYGHGNPLRSRLRIVTLTCTTLSVAVGVACYPILGPYLAIALSALPLIPAGVYAKRVENIVREIDSFYPI
;
A
#
# COMPACT_ATOMS: atom_id res chain seq x y z
N MET A 1 -2.10 -8.18 -5.53
CA MET A 1 -0.77 -7.66 -5.13
C MET A 1 -0.14 -8.37 -3.91
N LYS A 2 -0.90 -8.77 -2.88
CA LYS A 2 -0.44 -9.47 -1.64
C LYS A 2 0.47 -10.71 -1.86
N ARG A 3 0.21 -11.58 -2.84
CA ARG A 3 1.03 -12.79 -3.09
C ARG A 3 2.45 -12.48 -3.63
N ARG A 4 2.65 -11.36 -4.33
CA ARG A 4 3.94 -11.03 -4.96
C ARG A 4 4.92 -10.35 -4.00
N VAL A 5 4.43 -9.54 -3.07
CA VAL A 5 5.24 -8.95 -2.00
C VAL A 5 5.68 -10.02 -1.00
N VAL A 6 4.82 -11.01 -0.72
CA VAL A 6 5.17 -12.20 0.07
C VAL A 6 6.27 -13.01 -0.62
N GLY A 7 6.23 -13.14 -1.95
CA GLY A 7 7.30 -13.79 -2.73
C GLY A 7 8.65 -13.04 -2.67
N GLN A 8 8.64 -11.71 -2.70
CA GLN A 8 9.85 -10.90 -2.61
C GLN A 8 10.45 -10.89 -1.20
N LEU A 9 9.62 -10.82 -0.16
CA LEU A 9 10.06 -11.01 1.21
C LEU A 9 10.57 -12.43 1.46
N ALA A 10 9.92 -13.44 0.89
CA ALA A 10 10.39 -14.83 0.95
C ALA A 10 11.72 -15.02 0.22
N ALA A 11 11.96 -14.33 -0.89
CA ALA A 11 13.24 -14.37 -1.60
C ALA A 11 14.36 -13.65 -0.82
N ILE A 12 14.07 -12.51 -0.19
CA ILE A 12 15.01 -11.79 0.68
C ILE A 12 15.30 -12.62 1.94
N LEU A 13 14.28 -13.24 2.54
CA LEU A 13 14.43 -14.16 3.68
C LEU A 13 15.18 -15.44 3.30
N ALA A 14 14.97 -15.97 2.10
CA ALA A 14 15.72 -17.12 1.59
C ALA A 14 17.18 -16.76 1.34
N ALA A 15 17.47 -15.58 0.79
CA ALA A 15 18.83 -15.09 0.61
C ALA A 15 19.53 -14.85 1.96
N LEU A 16 18.81 -14.34 2.96
CA LEU A 16 19.32 -14.11 4.32
C LEU A 16 19.48 -15.42 5.11
N ALA A 17 18.62 -16.41 4.88
CA ALA A 17 18.74 -17.76 5.43
C ALA A 17 19.86 -18.57 4.78
N VAL A 18 20.10 -18.40 3.47
CA VAL A 18 21.24 -18.99 2.76
C VAL A 18 22.55 -18.35 3.23
N ALA A 19 22.57 -17.02 3.43
CA ALA A 19 23.72 -16.35 4.04
C ALA A 19 23.98 -16.81 5.49
N ALA A 20 22.93 -17.07 6.28
CA ALA A 20 23.05 -17.62 7.63
C ALA A 20 23.49 -19.09 7.65
N TYR A 21 23.08 -19.88 6.65
CA TYR A 21 23.49 -21.28 6.50
C TYR A 21 24.96 -21.42 6.09
N VAL A 22 25.47 -20.49 5.27
CA VAL A 22 26.87 -20.47 4.83
C VAL A 22 27.85 -20.06 5.95
N LEU A 23 27.38 -19.40 7.03
CA LEU A 23 28.21 -18.89 8.14
C LEU A 23 28.24 -19.77 9.41
N GLY A 24 27.59 -20.94 9.44
CA GLY A 24 27.81 -21.97 10.48
C GLY A 24 27.51 -21.61 11.95
N GLN A 25 26.89 -20.46 12.24
CA GLN A 25 26.63 -19.95 13.60
C GLN A 25 25.17 -20.19 14.05
N PRO A 26 24.88 -20.32 15.37
CA PRO A 26 23.53 -20.52 15.93
C PRO A 26 22.67 -19.24 15.93
N LEU A 27 22.66 -18.52 14.79
CA LEU A 27 21.75 -17.41 14.50
C LEU A 27 20.29 -17.78 14.10
N PRO A 28 19.89 -19.04 13.76
CA PRO A 28 18.55 -19.26 13.23
C PRO A 28 17.44 -19.06 14.29
N PHE A 29 17.75 -19.25 15.57
CA PHE A 29 16.79 -19.04 16.66
C PHE A 29 16.47 -17.57 16.92
N ALA A 30 17.49 -16.69 16.88
CA ALA A 30 17.30 -15.25 17.07
C ALA A 30 16.46 -14.64 15.93
N VAL A 31 16.74 -15.05 14.69
CA VAL A 31 15.95 -14.64 13.51
C VAL A 31 14.52 -15.15 13.62
N GLY A 32 14.32 -16.40 14.07
CA GLY A 32 12.99 -16.98 14.28
C GLY A 32 12.15 -16.26 15.35
N PHE A 33 12.78 -15.83 16.46
CA PHE A 33 12.10 -15.12 17.54
C PHE A 33 11.67 -13.71 17.12
N VAL A 34 12.54 -13.01 16.39
CA VAL A 34 12.24 -11.68 15.85
C VAL A 34 11.11 -11.75 14.81
N VAL A 35 11.14 -12.74 13.90
CA VAL A 35 10.08 -12.93 12.90
C VAL A 35 8.75 -13.33 13.57
N GLY A 36 8.78 -14.19 14.60
CA GLY A 36 7.61 -14.59 15.37
C GLY A 36 6.98 -13.44 16.16
N GLY A 37 7.80 -12.63 16.83
CA GLY A 37 7.34 -11.44 17.58
C GLY A 37 6.72 -10.38 16.67
N VAL A 38 7.36 -10.10 15.53
CA VAL A 38 6.84 -9.17 14.51
C VAL A 38 5.49 -9.66 13.97
N ARG A 39 5.35 -10.96 13.67
CA ARG A 39 4.09 -11.54 13.20
C ARG A 39 2.96 -11.43 14.23
N ALA A 40 3.24 -11.63 15.52
CA ALA A 40 2.24 -11.55 16.60
C ALA A 40 1.75 -10.11 16.83
N VAL A 41 2.67 -9.13 16.83
CA VAL A 41 2.33 -7.71 16.96
C VAL A 41 1.51 -7.23 15.74
N LEU A 42 1.88 -7.65 14.53
CA LEU A 42 1.17 -7.31 13.30
C LEU A 42 -0.23 -7.93 13.19
N GLY A 43 -0.43 -9.14 13.73
CA GLY A 43 -1.73 -9.80 13.77
C GLY A 43 -2.74 -9.06 14.65
N LYS A 44 -2.28 -8.45 15.75
CA LYS A 44 -3.11 -7.60 16.61
C LYS A 44 -3.35 -6.22 15.99
N LEU A 45 -2.36 -5.64 15.31
CA LEU A 45 -2.48 -4.30 14.72
C LEU A 45 -3.40 -4.28 13.48
N SER A 46 -3.31 -5.27 12.59
CA SER A 46 -4.12 -5.30 11.35
C SER A 46 -5.60 -5.60 11.58
N ARG A 47 -5.99 -6.07 12.77
CA ARG A 47 -7.41 -6.26 13.13
C ARG A 47 -8.08 -4.98 13.64
N ARG A 48 -7.30 -3.97 14.06
CA ARG A 48 -7.85 -2.69 14.55
C ARG A 48 -8.05 -1.64 13.47
N ILE A 49 -7.40 -1.76 12.31
CA ILE A 49 -7.43 -0.73 11.25
C ILE A 49 -8.60 -0.97 10.26
N SER A 50 -9.22 -2.15 10.24
CA SER A 50 -10.25 -2.51 9.24
C SER A 50 -11.70 -2.28 9.69
N VAL A 51 -11.94 -1.45 10.72
CA VAL A 51 -13.29 -1.23 11.24
C VAL A 51 -13.76 0.16 10.81
N GLY A 52 -14.73 0.19 9.89
CA GLY A 52 -15.57 1.37 9.62
C GLY A 52 -14.87 2.57 8.96
N VAL A 53 -14.18 2.37 7.85
CA VAL A 53 -13.61 3.49 7.06
C VAL A 53 -14.50 3.77 5.85
N VAL A 54 -14.82 5.04 5.62
CA VAL A 54 -15.47 5.51 4.39
C VAL A 54 -14.64 5.02 3.21
N ASP A 55 -15.25 4.17 2.39
CA ASP A 55 -14.58 3.53 1.26
C ASP A 55 -14.44 4.53 0.11
N GLU A 56 -13.27 4.56 -0.52
CA GLU A 56 -13.00 5.46 -1.65
C GLU A 56 -13.99 5.21 -2.80
N ASP A 57 -14.28 3.93 -3.07
CA ASP A 57 -15.25 3.49 -4.07
C ASP A 57 -16.66 4.02 -3.79
N LEU A 58 -17.05 4.19 -2.52
CA LEU A 58 -18.35 4.74 -2.13
C LEU A 58 -18.43 6.25 -2.41
N VAL A 59 -17.35 7.00 -2.14
CA VAL A 59 -17.29 8.43 -2.44
C VAL A 59 -17.40 8.67 -3.95
N TYR A 60 -16.68 7.88 -4.76
CA TYR A 60 -16.77 7.95 -6.22
C TYR A 60 -18.16 7.55 -6.73
N LEU A 61 -18.77 6.51 -6.16
CA LEU A 61 -20.12 6.08 -6.51
C LEU A 61 -21.14 7.21 -6.29
N VAL A 62 -21.17 7.79 -5.09
CA VAL A 62 -22.13 8.85 -4.75
C VAL A 62 -21.87 10.11 -5.58
N THR A 63 -20.61 10.41 -5.89
CA THR A 63 -20.25 11.52 -6.80
C THR A 63 -20.76 11.26 -8.22
N HIS A 64 -20.66 10.03 -8.72
CA HIS A 64 -21.20 9.65 -10.03
C HIS A 64 -22.73 9.68 -10.04
N MET A 65 -23.39 9.19 -8.99
CA MET A 65 -24.84 9.30 -8.82
C MET A 65 -25.30 10.76 -8.84
N TYR A 66 -24.59 11.66 -8.15
CA TYR A 66 -24.87 13.10 -8.17
C TYR A 66 -24.71 13.69 -9.58
N ALA A 67 -23.62 13.40 -10.27
CA ALA A 67 -23.38 13.87 -11.64
C ALA A 67 -24.50 13.43 -12.60
N VAL A 68 -24.95 12.17 -12.46
CA VAL A 68 -26.09 11.64 -13.22
C VAL A 68 -27.40 12.31 -12.81
N ALA A 69 -27.62 12.57 -11.52
CA ALA A 69 -28.82 13.21 -11.00
C ALA A 69 -29.00 14.67 -11.47
N THR A 70 -27.90 15.39 -11.73
CA THR A 70 -27.94 16.75 -12.30
C THR A 70 -28.68 16.80 -13.63
N GLY A 71 -28.61 15.74 -14.43
CA GLY A 71 -29.36 15.60 -15.69
C GLY A 71 -30.86 15.30 -15.53
N LYS A 72 -31.36 15.24 -14.28
CA LYS A 72 -32.74 14.84 -13.92
C LYS A 72 -33.26 13.62 -14.70
N PRO A 73 -32.50 12.52 -14.74
CA PRO A 73 -32.90 11.34 -15.50
C PRO A 73 -34.03 10.60 -14.80
N PRO A 74 -34.67 9.62 -15.47
CA PRO A 74 -35.62 8.72 -14.83
C PRO A 74 -34.99 8.04 -13.61
N ARG A 75 -35.77 7.84 -12.54
CA ARG A 75 -35.28 7.28 -11.26
C ARG A 75 -34.50 5.97 -11.42
N LYS A 76 -34.85 5.13 -12.40
CA LYS A 76 -34.11 3.89 -12.73
C LYS A 76 -32.64 4.16 -13.04
N ARG A 77 -32.33 5.24 -13.77
CA ARG A 77 -30.97 5.55 -14.23
C ARG A 77 -30.03 5.93 -13.08
N LEU A 78 -30.56 6.43 -11.97
CA LEU A 78 -29.77 6.73 -10.76
C LEU A 78 -29.15 5.47 -10.14
N PHE A 79 -29.77 4.31 -10.34
CA PHE A 79 -29.33 3.03 -9.77
C PHE A 79 -28.59 2.15 -10.79
N VAL A 80 -28.61 2.51 -12.08
CA VAL A 80 -27.92 1.79 -13.16
C VAL A 80 -26.85 2.72 -13.73
N LEU A 81 -25.71 2.71 -13.06
CA LEU A 81 -24.53 3.48 -13.43
C LEU A 81 -23.68 2.63 -14.38
N ASP A 82 -23.72 2.94 -15.67
CA ASP A 82 -22.82 2.33 -16.65
C ASP A 82 -21.55 3.17 -16.71
N SER A 83 -20.42 2.62 -16.25
CA SER A 83 -19.12 3.29 -16.26
C SER A 83 -18.19 2.62 -17.28
N VAL A 84 -17.52 3.45 -18.08
CA VAL A 84 -16.48 3.00 -19.03
C VAL A 84 -15.24 2.47 -18.29
N LEU A 85 -14.97 2.96 -17.07
CA LEU A 85 -13.79 2.60 -16.26
C LEU A 85 -13.99 1.34 -15.38
N GLY A 86 -15.16 0.71 -15.38
CA GLY A 86 -15.45 -0.48 -14.58
C GLY A 86 -16.41 -0.24 -13.40
N ASP A 87 -16.99 -1.34 -12.92
CA ASP A 87 -18.07 -1.33 -11.93
C ASP A 87 -17.55 -1.07 -10.50
N TYR A 88 -18.33 -0.38 -9.65
CA TYR A 88 -18.00 -0.12 -8.22
C TYR A 88 -18.10 -1.37 -7.32
N GLY A 89 -17.68 -2.53 -7.83
CA GLY A 89 -17.65 -3.80 -7.10
C GLY A 89 -19.00 -4.21 -6.52
N GLU A 90 -19.04 -4.42 -5.20
CA GLU A 90 -20.25 -4.85 -4.47
C GLU A 90 -21.35 -3.78 -4.49
N TYR A 91 -21.00 -2.49 -4.47
CA TYR A 91 -21.97 -1.39 -4.42
C TYR A 91 -22.85 -1.33 -5.66
N SER A 92 -22.26 -1.44 -6.85
CA SER A 92 -23.03 -1.40 -8.09
C SER A 92 -23.91 -2.63 -8.29
N ARG A 93 -23.45 -3.82 -7.84
CA ARG A 93 -24.28 -5.03 -7.83
C ARG A 93 -25.54 -4.81 -6.98
N ILE A 94 -25.39 -4.19 -5.81
CA ILE A 94 -26.50 -3.85 -4.92
C ILE A 94 -27.44 -2.84 -5.56
N LEU A 95 -26.93 -1.75 -6.16
CA LEU A 95 -27.75 -0.75 -6.83
C LEU A 95 -28.53 -1.32 -8.03
N LYS A 96 -27.89 -2.16 -8.87
CA LYS A 96 -28.55 -2.85 -9.98
C LYS A 96 -29.67 -3.76 -9.49
N ARG A 97 -29.46 -4.47 -8.37
CA ARG A 97 -30.50 -5.30 -7.75
C ARG A 97 -31.65 -4.46 -7.22
N ILE A 98 -31.39 -3.30 -6.61
CA ILE A 98 -32.42 -2.34 -6.21
C ILE A 98 -33.21 -1.86 -7.43
N ALA A 99 -32.54 -1.51 -8.53
CA ALA A 99 -33.20 -1.08 -9.77
C ALA A 99 -34.12 -2.16 -10.35
N MET A 100 -33.65 -3.42 -10.35
CA MET A 100 -34.41 -4.59 -10.79
C MET A 100 -35.67 -4.80 -9.93
N LEU A 101 -35.52 -4.82 -8.60
CA LEU A 101 -36.65 -4.98 -7.68
C LEU A 101 -37.64 -3.82 -7.74
N ALA A 102 -37.15 -2.59 -7.91
CA ALA A 102 -37.98 -1.41 -7.95
C ALA A 102 -38.81 -1.31 -9.24
N VAL A 103 -38.18 -1.56 -10.39
CA VAL A 103 -38.79 -1.31 -11.72
C VAL A 103 -39.34 -2.58 -12.35
N GLU A 104 -38.57 -3.66 -12.41
CA GLU A 104 -38.99 -4.89 -13.10
C GLU A 104 -40.00 -5.68 -12.27
N TRP A 105 -39.83 -5.69 -10.96
CA TRP A 105 -40.73 -6.37 -10.03
C TRP A 105 -41.79 -5.46 -9.40
N GLY A 106 -41.73 -4.15 -9.67
CA GLY A 106 -42.75 -3.18 -9.25
C GLY A 106 -42.85 -2.92 -7.75
N TYR A 107 -41.87 -3.31 -6.93
CA TYR A 107 -41.91 -3.05 -5.48
C TYR A 107 -41.77 -1.56 -5.12
N GLY A 108 -41.26 -0.74 -6.05
CA GLY A 108 -40.88 0.65 -5.80
C GLY A 108 -39.56 0.79 -5.04
N PHE A 109 -38.86 1.91 -5.24
CA PHE A 109 -37.50 2.11 -4.74
C PHE A 109 -37.37 1.99 -3.22
N ALA A 110 -38.32 2.56 -2.45
CA ALA A 110 -38.25 2.54 -0.99
C ALA A 110 -38.37 1.13 -0.40
N ARG A 111 -39.26 0.28 -0.94
CA ARG A 111 -39.38 -1.13 -0.50
C ARG A 111 -38.21 -1.95 -1.00
N ALA A 112 -37.78 -1.77 -2.25
CA ALA A 112 -36.63 -2.47 -2.82
C ALA A 112 -35.35 -2.23 -2.02
N ILE A 113 -35.08 -0.98 -1.62
CA ILE A 113 -33.95 -0.64 -0.75
C ILE A 113 -34.05 -1.42 0.57
N ARG A 114 -35.18 -1.33 1.28
CA ARG A 114 -35.37 -2.01 2.57
C ARG A 114 -35.12 -3.51 2.52
N THR A 115 -35.50 -4.17 1.42
CA THR A 115 -35.25 -5.61 1.22
C THR A 115 -33.77 -5.93 1.09
N VAL A 116 -32.98 -5.06 0.45
CA VAL A 116 -31.55 -5.33 0.17
C VAL A 116 -30.64 -4.89 1.33
N LEU A 117 -31.11 -4.05 2.27
CA LEU A 117 -30.31 -3.56 3.41
C LEU A 117 -29.66 -4.68 4.24
N GLY A 118 -30.31 -5.84 4.36
CA GLY A 118 -29.77 -6.98 5.12
C GLY A 118 -28.52 -7.63 4.47
N GLU A 119 -28.28 -7.38 3.20
CA GLU A 119 -27.13 -7.91 2.45
C GLU A 119 -25.93 -6.94 2.43
N VAL A 120 -26.15 -5.69 2.86
CA VAL A 120 -25.14 -4.63 2.81
C VAL A 120 -24.16 -4.78 3.98
N ARG A 121 -22.89 -5.04 3.66
CA ARG A 121 -21.82 -5.21 4.66
C ARG A 121 -21.27 -3.89 5.20
N ASN A 122 -21.25 -2.84 4.37
CA ASN A 122 -20.72 -1.53 4.76
C ASN A 122 -21.83 -0.69 5.42
N GLU A 123 -21.66 -0.37 6.70
CA GLU A 123 -22.62 0.42 7.49
C GLU A 123 -22.88 1.81 6.89
N VAL A 124 -21.83 2.50 6.41
CA VAL A 124 -21.95 3.84 5.81
C VAL A 124 -22.83 3.78 4.56
N PHE A 125 -22.64 2.77 3.71
CA PHE A 125 -23.45 2.59 2.51
C PHE A 125 -24.89 2.20 2.84
N ARG A 126 -25.10 1.39 3.88
CA ARG A 126 -26.42 0.99 4.36
C ARG A 126 -27.22 2.22 4.82
N ASP A 127 -26.59 3.09 5.60
CA ASP A 127 -27.21 4.32 6.11
C ASP A 127 -27.49 5.33 5.00
N PHE A 128 -26.57 5.45 4.03
CA PHE A 128 -26.79 6.19 2.79
C PHE A 128 -28.04 5.71 2.05
N LEU A 129 -28.17 4.39 1.83
CA LEU A 129 -29.30 3.81 1.11
C LEU A 129 -30.63 4.04 1.86
N LEU A 130 -30.62 3.94 3.19
CA LEU A 130 -31.78 4.24 4.03
C LEU A 130 -32.28 5.67 3.82
N ARG A 131 -31.39 6.66 3.97
CA ARG A 131 -31.71 8.08 3.75
C ARG A 131 -32.18 8.34 2.32
N LEU A 132 -31.49 7.76 1.32
CA LEU A 132 -31.90 7.86 -0.08
C LEU A 132 -33.31 7.30 -0.31
N GLY A 133 -33.64 6.17 0.33
CA GLY A 133 -34.95 5.55 0.24
C GLY A 133 -36.07 6.42 0.83
N GLU A 134 -35.79 7.15 1.91
CA GLU A 134 -36.72 8.11 2.52
C GLU A 134 -36.98 9.30 1.60
N VAL A 135 -35.92 9.92 1.05
CA VAL A 135 -36.02 11.04 0.10
C VAL A 135 -36.82 10.64 -1.15
N LEU A 136 -36.55 9.45 -1.70
CA LEU A 136 -37.28 8.93 -2.86
C LEU A 136 -38.76 8.62 -2.57
N ASN A 137 -39.08 8.25 -1.32
CA ASN A 137 -40.44 8.00 -0.88
C ASN A 137 -41.22 9.30 -0.66
N MET A 138 -40.56 10.33 -0.14
CA MET A 138 -41.11 11.67 0.02
C MET A 138 -41.27 12.41 -1.32
N GLY A 139 -40.63 11.92 -2.39
CA GLY A 139 -40.70 12.51 -3.71
C GLY A 139 -39.86 13.79 -3.85
N GLU A 140 -38.91 14.00 -2.93
CA GLU A 140 -37.97 15.11 -2.99
C GLU A 140 -36.99 14.97 -4.17
N ASP A 141 -36.34 16.08 -4.53
CA ASP A 141 -35.34 16.10 -5.59
C ASP A 141 -34.08 15.33 -5.16
N PRO A 142 -33.78 14.15 -5.76
CA PRO A 142 -32.63 13.35 -5.37
C PRO A 142 -31.31 14.07 -5.62
N ALA A 143 -31.25 15.04 -6.55
CA ALA A 143 -30.03 15.79 -6.82
C ALA A 143 -29.59 16.62 -5.60
N LYS A 144 -30.53 17.26 -4.89
CA LYS A 144 -30.24 18.05 -3.69
C LYS A 144 -29.74 17.18 -2.55
N PHE A 145 -30.40 16.04 -2.32
CA PHE A 145 -29.96 15.06 -1.32
C PHE A 145 -28.54 14.55 -1.63
N LEU A 146 -28.30 14.12 -2.88
CA LEU A 146 -27.00 13.61 -3.31
C LEU A 146 -25.90 14.67 -3.21
N GLU A 147 -26.21 15.95 -3.40
CA GLU A 147 -25.24 17.03 -3.21
C GLU A 147 -24.78 17.12 -1.75
N ILE A 148 -25.72 17.16 -0.81
CA ILE A 148 -25.45 17.29 0.62
C ILE A 148 -24.68 16.07 1.11
N GLU A 149 -25.17 14.88 0.75
CA GLU A 149 -24.60 13.61 1.14
C GLU A 149 -23.19 13.40 0.57
N ARG A 150 -22.97 13.75 -0.71
CA ARG A 150 -21.64 13.72 -1.33
C ARG A 150 -20.66 14.65 -0.59
N ARG A 151 -21.09 15.87 -0.23
CA ARG A 151 -20.23 16.81 0.53
C ARG A 151 -19.91 16.25 1.92
N ALA A 152 -20.88 15.65 2.61
CA ALA A 152 -20.67 15.04 3.91
C ALA A 152 -19.66 13.86 3.84
N LEU A 153 -19.87 12.93 2.91
CA LEU A 153 -18.98 11.79 2.68
C LEU A 153 -17.57 12.23 2.27
N LEU A 154 -17.45 13.23 1.40
CA LEU A 154 -16.14 13.75 0.97
C LEU A 154 -15.40 14.42 2.14
N SER A 155 -16.12 15.19 2.97
CA SER A 155 -15.56 15.81 4.18
C SER A 155 -15.05 14.74 5.15
N GLU A 156 -15.86 13.73 5.45
CA GLU A 156 -15.47 12.62 6.33
C GLU A 156 -14.28 11.85 5.78
N TYR A 157 -14.32 11.50 4.49
CA TYR A 157 -13.21 10.82 3.81
C TYR A 157 -11.92 11.65 3.88
N SER A 158 -11.99 12.95 3.58
CA SER A 158 -10.81 13.84 3.63
C SER A 158 -10.24 13.95 5.06
N ALA A 159 -11.09 13.96 6.09
CA ALA A 159 -10.65 14.00 7.48
C ALA A 159 -9.94 12.70 7.88
N VAL A 160 -10.48 11.55 7.50
CA VAL A 160 -9.84 10.24 7.75
C VAL A 160 -8.53 10.12 6.98
N TYR A 161 -8.52 10.51 5.71
CA TYR A 161 -7.34 10.46 4.85
C TYR A 161 -6.23 11.38 5.35
N THR A 162 -6.57 12.59 5.80
CA THR A 162 -5.61 13.53 6.41
C THR A 162 -4.98 12.95 7.68
N ARG A 163 -5.78 12.30 8.54
CA ARG A 163 -5.26 11.59 9.72
C ARG A 163 -4.31 10.46 9.33
N ALA A 164 -4.63 9.73 8.26
CA ALA A 164 -3.76 8.68 7.75
C ALA A 164 -2.42 9.24 7.23
N ILE A 165 -2.44 10.34 6.47
CA ILE A 165 -1.21 11.03 6.03
C ILE A 165 -0.39 11.52 7.21
N GLU A 166 -1.02 12.09 8.24
CA GLU A 166 -0.30 12.56 9.42
C GLU A 166 0.35 11.40 10.17
N SER A 167 -0.36 10.28 10.33
CA SER A 167 0.23 9.06 10.90
C SER A 167 1.41 8.54 10.07
N ALA A 168 1.31 8.59 8.74
CA ALA A 168 2.38 8.21 7.83
C ALA A 168 3.62 9.11 7.98
N ARG A 169 3.43 10.42 8.15
CA ARG A 169 4.52 11.38 8.40
C ARG A 169 5.26 11.07 9.70
N VAL A 170 4.53 10.77 10.77
CA VAL A 170 5.13 10.38 12.06
C VAL A 170 5.93 9.09 11.92
N LEU A 171 5.36 8.05 11.27
CA LEU A 171 6.08 6.78 11.03
C LEU A 171 7.33 6.98 10.18
N LEU A 172 7.26 7.84 9.15
CA LEU A 172 8.42 8.19 8.33
C LEU A 172 9.49 8.92 9.14
N GLY A 173 9.10 9.85 10.03
CA GLY A 173 10.03 10.53 10.93
C GLY A 173 10.79 9.56 11.85
N VAL A 174 10.09 8.54 12.38
CA VAL A 174 10.71 7.47 13.17
C VAL A 174 11.68 6.66 12.31
N TYR A 175 11.30 6.31 11.08
CA TYR A 175 12.18 5.59 10.16
C TYR A 175 13.45 6.35 9.82
N VAL A 176 13.35 7.63 9.48
CA VAL A 176 14.50 8.48 9.14
C VAL A 176 15.45 8.61 10.34
N SER A 177 14.90 8.79 11.54
CA SER A 177 15.69 8.86 12.77
C SER A 177 16.42 7.55 13.07
N ALA A 178 15.72 6.41 12.95
CA ALA A 178 16.31 5.09 13.13
C ALA A 178 17.38 4.78 12.06
N ALA A 179 17.13 5.15 10.80
CA ALA A 179 18.09 5.00 9.72
C ALA A 179 19.35 5.84 9.96
N SER A 180 19.21 7.10 10.37
CA SER A 180 20.36 7.96 10.69
C SER A 180 21.20 7.39 11.84
N SER A 181 20.55 6.99 12.93
CA SER A 181 21.23 6.34 14.07
C SER A 181 21.93 5.04 13.66
N SER A 182 21.31 4.25 12.79
CA SER A 182 21.87 3.00 12.29
C SER A 182 23.10 3.19 11.41
N ILE A 183 23.11 4.23 10.57
CA ILE A 183 24.26 4.59 9.73
C ILE A 183 25.42 5.03 10.62
N PHE A 184 25.15 5.88 11.62
CA PHE A 184 26.16 6.30 12.58
C PHE A 184 26.77 5.09 13.31
N LEU A 185 25.93 4.19 13.82
CA LEU A 185 26.36 2.96 14.49
C LEU A 185 27.20 2.07 13.56
N ALA A 186 26.76 1.88 12.31
CA ALA A 186 27.50 1.09 11.32
C ALA A 186 28.88 1.69 11.02
N VAL A 187 28.98 3.02 10.86
CA VAL A 187 30.26 3.71 10.66
C VAL A 187 31.16 3.59 11.89
N THR A 188 30.64 3.78 13.10
CA THR A 188 31.42 3.63 14.34
C THR A 188 31.93 2.20 14.52
N LEU A 189 31.11 1.19 14.22
CA LEU A 189 31.54 -0.21 14.26
C LEU A 189 32.60 -0.51 13.20
N ALA A 190 32.47 0.03 12.00
CA ALA A 190 33.48 -0.10 10.95
C ALA A 190 34.82 0.53 11.36
N LEU A 191 34.80 1.68 12.03
CA LEU A 191 36.01 2.30 12.58
C LEU A 191 36.63 1.47 13.72
N MET A 192 35.80 0.93 14.62
CA MET A 192 36.29 0.05 15.70
C MET A 192 36.90 -1.25 15.19
N ALA A 193 36.32 -1.82 14.13
CA ALA A 193 36.87 -2.99 13.43
C ALA A 193 38.24 -2.74 12.80
N PHE A 194 38.50 -1.49 12.40
CA PHE A 194 39.80 -1.11 11.86
C PHE A 194 40.87 -0.97 12.95
N LEU A 195 40.47 -0.47 14.13
CA LEU A 195 41.38 -0.22 15.25
C LEU A 195 41.67 -1.47 16.10
N HIS A 196 40.69 -2.37 16.23
CA HIS A 196 40.80 -3.59 17.02
C HIS A 196 40.63 -4.85 16.15
N PRO A 197 41.40 -5.92 16.40
CA PRO A 197 41.22 -7.20 15.73
C PRO A 197 39.95 -7.89 16.24
N ILE A 198 38.80 -7.50 15.68
CA ILE A 198 37.51 -8.13 15.90
C ILE A 198 37.34 -9.24 14.85
N PRO A 199 36.87 -10.44 15.23
CA PRO A 199 36.64 -11.51 14.26
C PRO A 199 35.63 -11.05 13.19
N PRO A 200 35.87 -11.36 11.90
CA PRO A 200 35.03 -10.87 10.80
C PRO A 200 33.57 -11.33 10.90
N GLU A 201 33.33 -12.48 11.54
CA GLU A 201 31.98 -13.02 11.77
C GLU A 201 31.13 -12.11 12.66
N ALA A 202 31.71 -11.55 13.72
CA ALA A 202 30.99 -10.69 14.66
C ALA A 202 30.55 -9.37 14.02
N LEU A 203 31.36 -8.85 13.09
CA LEU A 203 31.08 -7.61 12.36
C LEU A 203 30.06 -7.81 11.24
N LEU A 204 30.12 -8.95 10.54
CA LEU A 204 29.07 -9.32 9.59
C LEU A 204 27.73 -9.45 10.32
N ALA A 205 27.71 -10.14 11.46
CA ALA A 205 26.52 -10.28 12.28
C ALA A 205 25.93 -8.93 12.71
N SER A 206 26.76 -7.95 13.10
CA SER A 206 26.26 -6.63 13.48
C SER A 206 25.67 -5.85 12.30
N HIS A 207 26.30 -5.88 11.12
CA HIS A 207 25.79 -5.21 9.93
C HIS A 207 24.47 -5.82 9.44
N PHE A 208 24.38 -7.16 9.40
CA PHE A 208 23.13 -7.84 9.08
C PHE A 208 22.05 -7.63 10.15
N GLY A 209 22.44 -7.52 11.43
CA GLY A 209 21.53 -7.18 12.52
C GLY A 209 20.90 -5.80 12.36
N VAL A 210 21.73 -4.79 12.06
CA VAL A 210 21.27 -3.42 11.81
C VAL A 210 20.38 -3.34 10.55
N ALA A 211 20.81 -3.99 9.45
CA ALA A 211 20.01 -4.05 8.22
C ALA A 211 18.67 -4.78 8.43
N GLY A 212 18.68 -5.87 9.19
CA GLY A 212 17.48 -6.62 9.57
C GLY A 212 16.50 -5.79 10.39
N LEU A 213 17.00 -5.03 11.37
CA LEU A 213 16.18 -4.13 12.17
C LEU A 213 15.49 -3.06 11.32
N LEU A 214 16.23 -2.42 10.40
CA LEU A 214 15.64 -1.45 9.46
C LEU A 214 14.64 -2.10 8.51
N ALA A 215 14.91 -3.31 8.03
CA ALA A 215 14.00 -4.04 7.16
C ALA A 215 12.69 -4.39 7.88
N ILE A 216 12.76 -4.78 9.16
CA ILE A 216 11.58 -5.02 10.00
C ILE A 216 10.79 -3.73 10.19
N LEU A 217 11.46 -2.62 10.50
CA LEU A 217 10.81 -1.33 10.66
C LEU A 217 10.12 -0.89 9.36
N ALA A 218 10.80 -1.01 8.22
CA ALA A 218 10.24 -0.74 6.89
C ALA A 218 9.04 -1.65 6.59
N TYR A 219 9.10 -2.92 6.99
CA TYR A 219 7.99 -3.86 6.83
C TYR A 219 6.76 -3.49 7.68
N ILE A 220 6.97 -3.04 8.92
CA ILE A 220 5.90 -2.54 9.79
C ILE A 220 5.24 -1.33 9.13
N ILE A 221 6.03 -0.37 8.64
CA ILE A 221 5.55 0.81 7.92
C ILE A 221 4.72 0.41 6.71
N HIS A 222 5.24 -0.48 5.86
CA HIS A 222 4.52 -0.97 4.68
C HIS A 222 3.16 -1.60 5.00
N ARG A 223 3.01 -2.17 6.19
CA ARG A 223 1.75 -2.81 6.63
C ARG A 223 0.83 -1.87 7.40
N ALA A 224 1.38 -0.85 8.06
CA ALA A 224 0.63 0.11 8.85
C ALA A 224 0.01 1.21 7.98
N LEU A 225 0.71 1.64 6.91
CA LEU A 225 0.16 2.64 5.99
C LEU A 225 -0.93 2.03 5.09
N PRO A 226 -2.01 2.79 4.81
CA PRO A 226 -2.95 2.41 3.76
C PRO A 226 -2.22 2.33 2.41
N GLN A 227 -2.53 1.29 1.62
CA GLN A 227 -1.98 1.14 0.29
C GLN A 227 -2.87 1.89 -0.69
N ASP A 228 -2.33 2.94 -1.27
CA ASP A 228 -3.04 3.69 -2.30
C ASP A 228 -2.75 3.15 -3.70
N LYS A 229 -3.75 3.16 -4.58
CA LYS A 229 -3.60 2.70 -5.97
C LYS A 229 -3.04 3.84 -6.83
N LEU A 230 -1.74 4.12 -6.66
CA LEU A 230 -1.03 5.14 -7.46
C LEU A 230 -0.94 4.82 -8.96
N VAL A 231 -1.20 3.57 -9.36
CA VAL A 231 -1.05 3.14 -10.75
C VAL A 231 -2.33 2.46 -11.22
N HIS A 232 -2.88 3.00 -12.31
CA HIS A 232 -3.92 2.36 -13.12
C HIS A 232 -3.62 0.88 -13.44
N ASP A 233 -4.65 0.02 -13.34
CA ASP A 233 -4.58 -1.40 -13.68
C ASP A 233 -5.07 -1.65 -15.12
N TYR A 234 -4.77 -0.74 -16.04
CA TYR A 234 -5.05 -0.95 -17.46
C TYR A 234 -4.19 -2.12 -17.97
N GLY A 235 -4.79 -3.01 -18.77
CA GLY A 235 -4.15 -4.22 -19.28
C GLY A 235 -2.85 -4.01 -20.06
N HIS A 236 -2.56 -2.78 -20.47
CA HIS A 236 -1.26 -2.35 -20.97
C HIS A 236 -0.40 -1.87 -19.78
N GLY A 237 0.41 -2.78 -19.23
CA GLY A 237 1.31 -2.45 -18.13
C GLY A 237 2.29 -1.33 -18.50
N ASN A 238 2.50 -0.39 -17.58
CA ASN A 238 3.41 0.73 -17.81
C ASN A 238 4.85 0.24 -18.13
N PRO A 239 5.40 0.57 -19.31
CA PRO A 239 6.74 0.13 -19.71
C PRO A 239 7.83 0.69 -18.78
N LEU A 240 7.64 1.89 -18.21
CA LEU A 240 8.57 2.48 -17.24
C LEU A 240 8.68 1.63 -15.98
N ARG A 241 7.55 1.11 -15.48
CA ARG A 241 7.52 0.26 -14.30
C ARG A 241 8.22 -1.07 -14.54
N SER A 242 8.02 -1.67 -15.73
CA SER A 242 8.70 -2.90 -16.12
C SER A 242 10.21 -2.70 -16.21
N ARG A 243 10.65 -1.62 -16.87
CA ARG A 243 12.08 -1.27 -17.01
C ARG A 243 12.71 -0.98 -15.66
N LEU A 244 12.09 -0.16 -14.81
CA LEU A 244 12.55 0.11 -13.45
C LEU A 244 12.74 -1.20 -12.68
N ARG A 245 11.75 -2.10 -12.74
CA ARG A 245 11.83 -3.40 -12.06
C ARG A 245 12.97 -4.25 -12.57
N ILE A 246 13.18 -4.33 -13.89
CA ILE A 246 14.29 -5.09 -14.48
C ILE A 246 15.61 -4.48 -14.04
N VAL A 247 15.78 -3.16 -14.15
CA VAL A 247 17.02 -2.45 -13.74
C VAL A 247 17.31 -2.68 -12.26
N THR A 248 16.33 -2.54 -11.37
CA THR A 248 16.51 -2.82 -9.94
C THR A 248 16.90 -4.29 -9.70
N LEU A 249 16.29 -5.24 -10.43
CA LEU A 249 16.58 -6.66 -10.28
C LEU A 249 17.98 -7.03 -10.82
N THR A 250 18.38 -6.49 -11.96
CA THR A 250 19.72 -6.70 -12.54
C THR A 250 20.80 -6.07 -11.66
N CYS A 251 20.58 -4.87 -11.13
CA CYS A 251 21.56 -4.21 -10.26
C CYS A 251 21.69 -4.90 -8.89
N THR A 252 20.58 -5.39 -8.32
CA THR A 252 20.62 -6.13 -7.04
C THR A 252 21.29 -7.50 -7.20
N THR A 253 20.99 -8.23 -8.28
CA THR A 253 21.68 -9.50 -8.58
C THR A 253 23.17 -9.30 -8.87
N LEU A 254 23.53 -8.25 -9.61
CA LEU A 254 24.91 -7.89 -9.87
C LEU A 254 25.66 -7.47 -8.59
N SER A 255 25.01 -6.72 -7.69
CA SER A 255 25.56 -6.31 -6.40
C SER A 255 25.95 -7.51 -5.53
N VAL A 256 25.08 -8.52 -5.43
CA VAL A 256 25.38 -9.76 -4.71
C VAL A 256 26.51 -10.53 -5.39
N ALA A 257 26.51 -10.63 -6.72
CA ALA A 257 27.55 -11.35 -7.46
C ALA A 257 28.94 -10.72 -7.25
N VAL A 258 29.04 -9.38 -7.31
CA VAL A 258 30.27 -8.63 -7.04
C VAL A 258 30.74 -8.82 -5.59
N GLY A 259 29.81 -8.78 -4.63
CA GLY A 259 30.15 -9.03 -3.22
C GLY A 259 30.75 -10.42 -2.96
N VAL A 260 30.16 -11.46 -3.55
CA VAL A 260 30.64 -12.85 -3.42
C VAL A 260 31.98 -13.04 -4.13
N ALA A 261 32.15 -12.48 -5.33
CA ALA A 261 33.39 -12.60 -6.10
C ALA A 261 34.57 -11.87 -5.44
N CYS A 262 34.33 -10.74 -4.78
CA CYS A 262 35.38 -9.94 -4.14
C CYS A 262 35.75 -10.42 -2.72
N TYR A 263 34.90 -11.22 -2.08
CA TYR A 263 35.13 -11.76 -0.73
C TYR A 263 36.49 -12.47 -0.56
N PRO A 264 36.89 -13.42 -1.44
CA PRO A 264 38.17 -14.11 -1.29
C PRO A 264 39.40 -13.26 -1.65
N ILE A 265 39.24 -12.13 -2.35
CA ILE A 265 40.36 -11.36 -2.94
C ILE A 265 40.72 -10.14 -2.09
N LEU A 266 39.72 -9.34 -1.67
CA LEU A 266 39.94 -8.05 -1.00
C LEU A 266 39.59 -8.08 0.50
N GLY A 267 39.24 -9.25 1.02
CA GLY A 267 38.75 -9.40 2.40
C GLY A 267 37.33 -8.85 2.60
N PRO A 268 36.74 -9.06 3.79
CA PRO A 268 35.31 -8.82 4.03
C PRO A 268 34.92 -7.34 3.92
N TYR A 269 35.80 -6.41 4.32
CA TYR A 269 35.49 -4.98 4.39
C TYR A 269 35.32 -4.34 3.02
N LEU A 270 36.31 -4.55 2.14
CA LEU A 270 36.29 -4.02 0.79
C LEU A 270 35.25 -4.72 -0.07
N ALA A 271 34.99 -6.02 0.16
CA ALA A 271 33.95 -6.75 -0.55
C ALA A 271 32.54 -6.15 -0.31
N ILE A 272 32.20 -5.78 0.93
CA ILE A 272 30.91 -5.14 1.25
C ILE A 272 30.81 -3.76 0.59
N ALA A 273 31.86 -2.93 0.69
CA ALA A 273 31.88 -1.62 0.06
C ALA A 273 31.76 -1.69 -1.47
N LEU A 274 32.48 -2.63 -2.11
CA LEU A 274 32.45 -2.81 -3.56
C LEU A 274 31.09 -3.35 -4.05
N SER A 275 30.43 -4.19 -3.24
CA SER A 275 29.09 -4.72 -3.55
C SER A 275 28.03 -3.63 -3.64
N ALA A 276 28.23 -2.47 -3.01
CA ALA A 276 27.28 -1.35 -3.06
C ALA A 276 27.39 -0.52 -4.36
N LEU A 277 28.52 -0.55 -5.06
CA LEU A 277 28.75 0.23 -6.28
C LEU A 277 27.74 -0.10 -7.41
N PRO A 278 27.44 -1.39 -7.71
CA PRO A 278 26.42 -1.76 -8.69
C PRO A 278 24.99 -1.26 -8.42
N LEU A 279 24.68 -0.79 -7.20
CA LEU A 279 23.37 -0.21 -6.88
C LEU A 279 23.21 1.25 -7.31
N ILE A 280 24.31 1.99 -7.48
CA ILE A 280 24.28 3.42 -7.83
C ILE A 280 23.54 3.66 -9.17
N PRO A 281 23.81 2.90 -10.25
CA PRO A 281 23.08 3.07 -11.52
C PRO A 281 21.57 2.87 -11.38
N ALA A 282 21.12 1.93 -10.54
CA ALA A 282 19.69 1.73 -10.28
C ALA A 282 19.07 2.94 -9.57
N GLY A 283 19.78 3.53 -8.61
CA GLY A 283 19.34 4.75 -7.93
C GLY A 283 19.22 5.94 -8.88
N VAL A 284 20.21 6.15 -9.76
CA VAL A 284 20.19 7.22 -10.76
C VAL A 284 19.04 7.02 -11.76
N TYR A 285 18.83 5.78 -12.22
CA TYR A 285 17.70 5.47 -13.12
C TYR A 285 16.36 5.70 -12.44
N ALA A 286 16.20 5.30 -11.17
CA ALA A 286 15.00 5.55 -10.39
C ALA A 286 14.70 7.05 -10.25
N LYS A 287 15.71 7.87 -9.93
CA LYS A 287 15.57 9.33 -9.86
C LYS A 287 15.15 9.96 -11.20
N ARG A 288 15.66 9.44 -12.33
CA ARG A 288 15.22 9.90 -13.66
C ARG A 288 13.75 9.57 -13.92
N VAL A 289 13.32 8.35 -13.60
CA VAL A 289 11.91 7.95 -13.76
C VAL A 289 11.01 8.79 -12.86
N GLU A 290 11.40 9.05 -11.62
CA GLU A 290 10.66 9.91 -10.70
C GLU A 290 10.54 11.36 -11.21
N ASN A 291 11.62 11.93 -11.75
CA ASN A 291 11.56 13.26 -12.34
C ASN A 291 10.59 13.34 -13.51
N ILE A 292 10.54 12.30 -14.36
CA ILE A 292 9.57 12.23 -15.48
C ILE A 292 8.14 12.20 -14.93
N VAL A 293 7.88 11.39 -13.89
CA VAL A 293 6.55 11.35 -13.25
C VAL A 293 6.19 12.70 -12.66
N ARG A 294 7.13 13.36 -11.97
CA ARG A 294 6.93 14.67 -11.37
C ARG A 294 6.65 15.77 -12.40
N GLU A 295 7.30 15.71 -13.56
CA GLU A 295 7.04 16.62 -14.68
C GLU A 295 5.61 16.43 -15.22
N ILE A 296 5.17 15.17 -15.37
CA ILE A 296 3.79 14.87 -15.77
C ILE A 296 2.80 15.37 -14.72
N ASP A 297 3.04 15.10 -13.43
CA ASP A 297 2.15 15.55 -12.34
C ASP A 297 2.08 17.09 -12.28
N SER A 298 3.18 17.79 -12.57
CA SER A 298 3.17 19.26 -12.61
C SER A 298 2.26 19.84 -13.71
N PHE A 299 2.02 19.07 -14.77
CA PHE A 299 1.13 19.46 -15.86
C PHE A 299 -0.35 19.25 -15.51
N TYR A 300 -0.64 18.36 -14.56
CA TYR A 300 -1.99 18.06 -14.08
C TYR A 300 -2.13 18.42 -12.59
N PRO A 301 -2.28 19.71 -12.25
CA PRO A 301 -2.61 20.08 -10.88
C PRO A 301 -3.97 19.49 -10.51
N ILE A 302 -3.94 18.54 -9.57
CA ILE A 302 -5.11 18.02 -8.84
C ILE A 302 -5.70 19.10 -7.94
#